data_AF-A0AA36IVD0-F1
#
_entry.id   AF-A0AA36IVD0-F1
#
_cell.length_a   1.000
_cell.length_b   1.000
_cell.length_c   1.000
_cell.angle_alpha   90.00
_cell.angle_beta   90.00
_cell.angle_gamma   90.00
#
_symmetry.space_group_name_H-M   'P 1'
#
loop_
_entity.id
_entity.type
_entity.pdbx_description
1 polymer ?
#
loop_
_entity_poly.entity_id
_entity_poly.type
_entity_poly.pdbx_seq_one_letter_code
_entity_poly.pdbx_strand_id
1 'polypeptide(L)'
;MISETDALAAHRAIHEGKKEVKLEDGTKLEVAKSKNGCRAVKFPKFQAMEQNKDKASAWATKAKKGVKITWFLSGTSPSTWGRVVDGAVEARGKAIEATSAAASSAAPKAEAKAGAKARAKAKAEAKAEAKAKARAKAEAKAEAKGKARAKPEAKAKSAAAKKRPAPESEAGPEAKKAKVETCAPAAEPMETTEDPLVLAPLFEGMGHGAVWRRILAPVLEAQSTAPNFIGPSRDKRIIPIRELTFQALKPNPPAQWRVVSFGQSPYPRIESATGIAHFDDNALKSWDSSSFGSVTTMRCIMKAALMSKFKIPKTTKVPELRKLLHSNGVVGPAEWFQAILSQGVLLMNAACTLRPSEGQRAGEVVQEHLIFWQPVIQAVASAILEECQKSKRSIIFAWWGAESLKTKRVLDKTVFAKFPDVKVRHIEHKNPAAMYDSFCDPPNIFDCINKAIKELKLGEPIDWAPIDGWKTTLGLDTAEEMGAFLAETQELHKASLTLIWGKLAKG
;
A
#
# COMPACT_ATOMS: atom_id res chain seq x y z
N MET A 1 -8.29 0.49 -34.13
CA MET A 1 -8.74 1.42 -33.07
C MET A 1 -9.67 2.41 -33.77
N ILE A 2 -10.10 3.49 -33.13
CA ILE A 2 -10.84 4.58 -33.78
C ILE A 2 -10.05 5.87 -33.63
N SER A 3 -10.06 6.74 -34.64
CA SER A 3 -9.43 8.05 -34.53
C SER A 3 -10.08 8.86 -33.40
N GLU A 4 -9.34 9.82 -32.85
CA GLU A 4 -9.90 10.73 -31.85
C GLU A 4 -11.08 11.52 -32.42
N THR A 5 -10.98 11.97 -33.67
CA THR A 5 -12.06 12.67 -34.38
C THR A 5 -13.34 11.84 -34.44
N ASP A 6 -13.22 10.58 -34.87
CA ASP A 6 -14.35 9.66 -35.01
C ASP A 6 -14.95 9.28 -33.65
N ALA A 7 -14.14 9.15 -32.61
CA ALA A 7 -14.62 8.95 -31.24
C ALA A 7 -15.46 10.16 -30.77
N LEU A 8 -15.01 11.38 -31.05
CA LEU A 8 -15.76 12.59 -30.73
C LEU A 8 -17.03 12.73 -31.57
N ALA A 9 -17.01 12.31 -32.85
CA ALA A 9 -18.19 12.27 -33.71
C ALA A 9 -19.25 11.30 -33.17
N ALA A 10 -18.83 10.08 -32.78
CA ALA A 10 -19.71 9.09 -32.17
C ALA A 10 -20.30 9.58 -30.83
N HIS A 11 -19.49 10.24 -30.00
CA HIS A 11 -19.95 10.85 -28.76
C HIS A 11 -21.05 11.90 -29.02
N ARG A 12 -20.83 12.83 -29.96
CA ARG A 12 -21.84 13.83 -30.32
C ARG A 12 -23.13 13.18 -30.81
N ALA A 13 -23.05 12.22 -31.74
CA ALA A 13 -24.23 11.55 -32.28
C ALA A 13 -25.08 10.83 -31.21
N ILE A 14 -24.42 10.17 -30.26
CA ILE A 14 -25.06 9.52 -29.10
C ILE A 14 -25.83 10.55 -28.25
N HIS A 15 -25.24 11.70 -27.94
CA HIS A 15 -25.84 12.68 -27.02
C HIS A 15 -26.73 13.74 -27.69
N GLU A 16 -26.72 13.86 -29.02
CA GLU A 16 -27.51 14.85 -29.80
C GLU A 16 -28.77 14.28 -30.45
N GLY A 17 -29.20 13.07 -30.13
CA GLY A 17 -30.42 12.52 -30.74
C GLY A 17 -30.25 11.95 -32.16
N LYS A 18 -29.06 11.99 -32.78
CA LYS A 18 -28.84 11.56 -34.18
C LYS A 18 -29.11 10.07 -34.39
N LYS A 19 -29.64 9.70 -35.57
CA LYS A 19 -29.90 8.29 -35.95
C LYS A 19 -28.66 7.57 -36.48
N GLU A 20 -27.70 8.33 -37.00
CA GLU A 20 -26.45 7.81 -37.54
C GLU A 20 -25.27 8.74 -37.19
N VAL A 21 -24.06 8.21 -37.25
CA VAL A 21 -22.80 8.95 -37.24
C VAL A 21 -22.05 8.68 -38.53
N LYS A 22 -21.54 9.73 -39.18
CA LYS A 22 -20.63 9.64 -40.32
C LYS A 22 -19.19 9.79 -39.81
N LEU A 23 -18.33 8.84 -40.13
CA LEU A 23 -16.91 8.83 -39.80
C LEU A 23 -16.08 9.60 -40.85
N GLU A 24 -14.81 9.87 -40.55
CA GLU A 24 -13.87 10.57 -41.45
C GLU A 24 -13.70 9.87 -42.80
N ASP A 25 -13.70 8.53 -42.81
CA ASP A 25 -13.62 7.72 -44.04
C ASP A 25 -14.93 7.70 -44.85
N GLY A 26 -15.97 8.39 -44.39
CA GLY A 26 -17.30 8.44 -45.01
C GLY A 26 -18.25 7.33 -44.55
N THR A 27 -17.78 6.34 -43.77
CA THR A 27 -18.61 5.25 -43.24
C THR A 27 -19.72 5.80 -42.37
N LYS A 28 -20.94 5.29 -42.55
CA LYS A 28 -22.10 5.62 -41.72
C LYS A 28 -22.42 4.47 -40.77
N LEU A 29 -22.52 4.76 -39.48
CA LEU A 29 -22.89 3.79 -38.44
C LEU A 29 -24.17 4.23 -37.73
N GLU A 30 -25.07 3.28 -37.48
CA GLU A 30 -26.33 3.53 -36.79
C GLU A 30 -26.13 3.80 -35.29
N VAL A 31 -26.93 4.73 -34.75
CA VAL A 31 -27.06 5.00 -33.31
C VAL A 31 -28.32 4.32 -32.79
N ALA A 32 -28.16 3.15 -32.19
CA ALA A 32 -29.26 2.36 -31.63
C ALA A 32 -29.49 2.64 -30.13
N LYS A 33 -30.71 2.39 -29.65
CA LYS A 33 -31.03 2.35 -28.21
C LYS A 33 -30.97 0.91 -27.70
N SER A 34 -30.26 0.69 -26.60
CA SER A 34 -30.23 -0.60 -25.89
C SER A 34 -31.50 -0.81 -25.05
N LYS A 35 -31.70 -2.04 -24.55
CA LYS A 35 -32.79 -2.39 -23.63
C LYS A 35 -32.82 -1.54 -22.36
N ASN A 36 -31.66 -1.01 -21.94
CA ASN A 36 -31.53 -0.14 -20.77
C ASN A 36 -31.66 1.35 -21.12
N GLY A 37 -32.25 1.69 -22.28
CA GLY A 37 -32.44 3.07 -22.75
C GLY A 37 -31.17 3.79 -23.19
N CYS A 38 -29.98 3.23 -22.96
CA CYS A 38 -28.70 3.85 -23.32
C CYS A 38 -28.48 3.81 -24.83
N ARG A 39 -27.99 4.91 -25.40
CA ARG A 39 -27.67 5.00 -26.83
C ARG A 39 -26.27 4.48 -27.11
N ALA A 40 -26.10 3.78 -28.23
CA ALA A 40 -24.84 3.13 -28.60
C ALA A 40 -24.59 3.13 -30.10
N VAL A 41 -23.31 3.08 -30.48
CA VAL A 41 -22.83 2.88 -31.86
C VAL A 41 -21.94 1.66 -31.87
N LYS A 42 -22.20 0.71 -32.79
CA LYS A 42 -21.45 -0.53 -32.90
C LYS A 42 -20.36 -0.38 -33.98
N PHE A 43 -19.11 -0.63 -33.60
CA PHE A 43 -17.98 -0.71 -34.51
C PHE A 43 -17.61 -2.18 -34.74
N PRO A 44 -16.82 -2.51 -35.78
CA PRO A 44 -16.46 -3.91 -36.06
C PRO A 44 -15.78 -4.63 -34.88
N LYS A 45 -15.00 -3.93 -34.05
CA LYS A 45 -14.18 -4.52 -32.98
C LYS A 45 -14.57 -4.12 -31.55
N PHE A 46 -15.46 -3.15 -31.39
CA PHE A 46 -15.86 -2.60 -30.08
C PHE A 46 -17.18 -1.83 -30.22
N GLN A 47 -17.70 -1.28 -29.12
CA GLN A 47 -18.91 -0.45 -29.14
C GLN A 47 -18.70 0.84 -28.35
N ALA A 48 -19.27 1.94 -28.83
CA ALA A 48 -19.40 3.19 -28.07
C ALA A 48 -20.79 3.20 -27.41
N MET A 49 -20.86 3.45 -26.10
CA MET A 49 -22.12 3.40 -25.36
C MET A 49 -22.22 4.52 -24.33
N GLU A 50 -23.39 5.16 -24.28
CA GLU A 50 -23.76 6.12 -23.25
C GLU A 50 -23.65 5.52 -21.83
N GLN A 51 -23.25 6.33 -20.86
CA GLN A 51 -23.29 5.95 -19.45
C GLN A 51 -24.73 5.66 -19.00
N ASN A 52 -24.98 4.41 -18.60
CA ASN A 52 -26.23 4.02 -17.97
C ASN A 52 -26.45 4.80 -16.65
N LYS A 53 -27.50 5.61 -16.61
CA LYS A 53 -27.87 6.47 -15.47
C LYS A 53 -28.41 5.65 -14.30
N ASP A 54 -28.96 4.46 -14.52
CA ASP A 54 -29.60 3.67 -13.46
C ASP A 54 -28.59 2.88 -12.61
N LYS A 55 -27.33 2.80 -13.04
CA LYS A 55 -26.28 2.11 -12.27
C LYS A 55 -25.94 2.87 -10.98
N ALA A 56 -25.64 2.13 -9.91
CA ALA A 56 -25.09 2.67 -8.67
C ALA A 56 -23.58 2.94 -8.82
N SER A 57 -23.20 3.97 -9.59
CA SER A 57 -21.80 4.35 -9.80
C SER A 57 -21.60 5.86 -9.79
N ALA A 58 -20.38 6.31 -9.45
CA ALA A 58 -20.03 7.73 -9.50
C ALA A 58 -20.22 8.35 -10.89
N TRP A 59 -20.03 7.56 -11.96
CA TRP A 59 -20.25 8.00 -13.34
C TRP A 59 -21.73 8.15 -13.68
N ALA A 60 -22.57 7.24 -13.20
CA ALA A 60 -24.02 7.39 -13.31
C ALA A 60 -24.53 8.62 -12.55
N THR A 61 -23.98 8.90 -11.36
CA THR A 61 -24.28 10.16 -10.63
C THR A 61 -23.90 11.39 -11.43
N LYS A 62 -22.75 11.40 -12.11
CA LYS A 62 -22.36 12.49 -13.01
C LYS A 62 -23.30 12.61 -14.22
N ALA A 63 -23.64 11.49 -14.85
CA ALA A 63 -24.57 11.47 -15.99
C ALA A 63 -25.98 11.97 -15.62
N LYS A 64 -26.49 11.64 -14.42
CA LYS A 64 -27.74 12.18 -13.89
C LYS A 64 -27.70 13.71 -13.71
N LYS A 65 -26.51 14.27 -13.47
CA LYS A 65 -26.27 15.72 -13.36
C LYS A 65 -26.04 16.41 -14.71
N GLY A 66 -26.26 15.71 -15.82
CA GLY A 66 -26.16 16.28 -17.17
C GLY A 66 -24.79 16.11 -17.85
N VAL A 67 -23.81 15.49 -17.18
CA VAL A 67 -22.50 15.21 -17.81
C VAL A 67 -22.67 14.17 -18.90
N LYS A 68 -22.25 14.47 -20.13
CA LYS A 68 -22.31 13.57 -21.27
C LYS A 68 -21.13 12.62 -21.22
N ILE A 69 -21.38 11.33 -21.02
CA ILE A 69 -20.32 10.31 -20.90
C ILE A 69 -20.57 9.21 -21.93
N THR A 70 -19.56 8.91 -22.72
CA THR A 70 -19.56 7.78 -23.66
C THR A 70 -18.35 6.89 -23.38
N TRP A 71 -18.61 5.59 -23.24
CA TRP A 71 -17.59 4.57 -23.06
C TRP A 71 -17.32 3.85 -24.37
N PHE A 72 -16.04 3.62 -24.68
CA PHE A 72 -15.59 2.85 -25.83
C PHE A 72 -15.14 1.48 -25.34
N LEU A 73 -16.06 0.53 -25.35
CA LEU A 73 -15.96 -0.78 -24.73
C LEU A 73 -15.22 -1.75 -25.65
N SER A 74 -13.89 -1.80 -25.54
CA SER A 74 -13.06 -2.82 -26.20
C SER A 74 -12.68 -3.92 -25.20
N GLY A 75 -13.02 -5.18 -25.51
CA GLY A 75 -12.75 -6.33 -24.64
C GLY A 75 -13.57 -6.38 -23.34
N THR A 76 -13.22 -7.30 -22.45
CA THR A 76 -13.97 -7.60 -21.20
C THR A 76 -13.49 -6.80 -19.98
N SER A 77 -12.36 -6.11 -20.06
CA SER A 77 -11.76 -5.40 -18.92
C SER A 77 -11.99 -3.88 -18.99
N PRO A 78 -12.39 -3.23 -17.89
CA PRO A 78 -12.48 -1.76 -17.84
C PRO A 78 -11.16 -1.04 -18.15
N SER A 79 -10.01 -1.71 -17.96
CA SER A 79 -8.68 -1.15 -18.24
C SER A 79 -8.40 -0.93 -19.72
N THR A 80 -9.15 -1.61 -20.61
CA THR A 80 -9.00 -1.48 -22.06
C THR A 80 -10.01 -0.51 -22.67
N TRP A 81 -10.91 0.06 -21.87
CA TRP A 81 -11.97 0.93 -22.37
C TRP A 81 -11.50 2.37 -22.56
N GLY A 82 -11.98 3.00 -23.63
CA GLY A 82 -11.89 4.45 -23.80
C GLY A 82 -13.06 5.16 -23.13
N ARG A 83 -12.92 6.46 -22.86
CA ARG A 83 -13.96 7.33 -22.30
C ARG A 83 -13.85 8.74 -22.86
N VAL A 84 -14.98 9.25 -23.34
CA VAL A 84 -15.17 10.66 -23.71
C VAL A 84 -16.18 11.28 -22.74
N VAL A 85 -15.84 12.45 -22.19
CA VAL A 85 -16.66 13.21 -21.25
C VAL A 85 -16.81 14.63 -21.75
N ASP A 86 -18.05 15.09 -21.93
CA ASP A 86 -18.40 16.43 -22.42
C ASP A 86 -17.59 16.85 -23.66
N GLY A 87 -17.46 15.93 -24.62
CA GLY A 87 -16.72 16.18 -25.86
C GLY A 87 -15.19 16.18 -25.74
N ALA A 88 -14.62 15.76 -24.61
CA ALA A 88 -13.18 15.60 -24.43
C ALA A 88 -12.79 14.14 -24.15
N VAL A 89 -11.72 13.65 -24.78
CA VAL A 89 -11.18 12.31 -24.49
C VAL A 89 -10.48 12.31 -23.14
N GLU A 90 -11.08 11.66 -22.13
CA GLU A 90 -10.46 11.52 -20.80
C GLU A 90 -9.61 10.24 -20.67
N ALA A 91 -9.96 9.19 -21.41
CA ALA A 91 -9.22 7.94 -21.43
C ALA A 91 -9.27 7.34 -22.83
N ARG A 92 -8.12 6.91 -23.38
CA ARG A 92 -8.07 6.30 -24.72
C ARG A 92 -8.35 4.80 -24.72
N GLY A 93 -7.87 4.10 -23.68
CA GLY A 93 -7.92 2.64 -23.62
C GLY A 93 -7.22 2.00 -24.82
N LYS A 94 -7.69 0.81 -25.24
CA LYS A 94 -7.30 0.16 -26.51
C LYS A 94 -8.26 0.48 -27.65
N ALA A 95 -9.27 1.32 -27.41
CA ALA A 95 -10.30 1.61 -28.40
C ALA A 95 -9.94 2.85 -29.23
N ILE A 96 -9.46 3.93 -28.61
CA ILE A 96 -9.19 5.24 -29.24
C ILE A 96 -7.69 5.38 -29.51
N GLU A 97 -7.33 5.81 -30.71
CA GLU A 97 -5.94 6.01 -31.13
C GLU A 97 -5.28 7.17 -30.37
N ALA A 98 -3.97 7.04 -30.15
CA ALA A 98 -3.16 8.15 -29.69
C ALA A 98 -2.77 8.98 -30.91
N THR A 99 -3.31 10.19 -31.03
CA THR A 99 -2.87 11.17 -32.02
C THR A 99 -1.39 11.49 -31.78
N SER A 100 -0.55 11.27 -32.79
CA SER A 100 0.90 11.57 -32.73
C SER A 100 1.21 13.08 -32.83
N ALA A 101 0.21 13.94 -32.95
CA ALA A 101 0.35 15.34 -33.36
C ALA A 101 0.30 16.39 -32.23
N ALA A 102 0.48 16.02 -30.96
CA ALA A 102 0.52 17.00 -29.85
C ALA A 102 1.90 17.65 -29.65
N ALA A 103 2.62 17.91 -30.74
CA ALA A 103 3.75 18.84 -30.78
C ALA A 103 3.41 19.94 -31.78
N SER A 104 3.34 21.19 -31.31
CA SER A 104 3.09 22.43 -32.07
C SER A 104 1.62 22.76 -32.40
N SER A 105 1.00 23.63 -31.59
CA SER A 105 0.56 24.98 -32.02
C SER A 105 -0.23 25.66 -30.88
N ALA A 106 -0.12 26.98 -30.80
CA ALA A 106 -0.61 27.82 -29.72
C ALA A 106 -1.83 28.66 -30.14
N ALA A 107 -2.71 28.92 -29.14
CA ALA A 107 -3.79 29.93 -29.02
C ALA A 107 -5.21 29.54 -29.50
N PRO A 108 -6.30 30.10 -28.89
CA PRO A 108 -6.34 31.19 -27.89
C PRO A 108 -6.76 30.73 -26.47
N LYS A 109 -5.95 31.09 -25.46
CA LYS A 109 -6.07 30.70 -24.04
C LYS A 109 -7.03 31.57 -23.20
N ALA A 110 -7.81 32.47 -23.80
CA ALA A 110 -8.62 33.44 -23.04
C ALA A 110 -9.94 32.85 -22.50
N GLU A 111 -10.71 32.12 -23.32
CA GLU A 111 -12.01 31.59 -22.90
C GLU A 111 -11.90 30.35 -21.97
N ALA A 112 -10.87 29.52 -22.17
CA ALA A 112 -10.61 28.36 -21.33
C ALA A 112 -10.25 28.74 -19.87
N LYS A 113 -9.60 29.90 -19.67
CA LYS A 113 -9.19 30.38 -18.33
C LYS A 113 -10.38 30.95 -17.55
N ALA A 114 -11.31 31.62 -18.23
CA ALA A 114 -12.56 32.10 -17.62
C ALA A 114 -13.46 30.93 -17.20
N GLY A 115 -13.61 29.92 -18.05
CA GLY A 115 -14.34 28.69 -17.74
C GLY A 115 -13.71 27.90 -16.59
N ALA A 116 -12.38 27.82 -16.52
CA ALA A 116 -11.67 27.14 -15.44
C ALA A 116 -11.84 27.85 -14.07
N LYS A 117 -11.82 29.19 -14.05
CA LYS A 117 -12.02 29.97 -12.81
C LYS A 117 -13.46 29.90 -12.31
N ALA A 118 -14.45 29.95 -13.20
CA ALA A 118 -15.86 29.74 -12.86
C ALA A 118 -16.12 28.31 -12.33
N ARG A 119 -15.50 27.29 -12.95
CA ARG A 119 -15.60 25.89 -12.50
C ARG A 119 -14.91 25.64 -11.16
N ALA A 120 -13.79 26.33 -10.87
CA ALA A 120 -13.12 26.25 -9.58
C ALA A 120 -13.99 26.84 -8.46
N LYS A 121 -14.64 27.99 -8.73
CA LYS A 121 -15.58 28.64 -7.79
C LYS A 121 -16.80 27.75 -7.51
N ALA A 122 -17.45 27.23 -8.55
CA ALA A 122 -18.61 26.34 -8.41
C ALA A 122 -18.27 25.02 -7.67
N LYS A 123 -17.07 24.48 -7.88
CA LYS A 123 -16.59 23.28 -7.17
C LYS A 123 -16.28 23.56 -5.69
N ALA A 124 -15.80 24.76 -5.37
CA ALA A 124 -15.57 25.19 -3.99
C ALA A 124 -16.90 25.39 -3.25
N GLU A 125 -17.88 26.05 -3.87
CA GLU A 125 -19.22 26.25 -3.30
C GLU A 125 -19.95 24.92 -3.07
N ALA A 126 -19.94 24.00 -4.04
CA ALA A 126 -20.55 22.68 -3.88
C ALA A 126 -19.87 21.83 -2.79
N LYS A 127 -18.55 21.97 -2.61
CA LYS A 127 -17.80 21.28 -1.55
C LYS A 127 -18.12 21.87 -0.16
N ALA A 128 -18.29 23.20 -0.08
CA ALA A 128 -18.70 23.87 1.15
C ALA A 128 -20.11 23.47 1.57
N GLU A 129 -21.07 23.43 0.63
CA GLU A 129 -22.44 23.01 0.90
C GLU A 129 -22.54 21.54 1.34
N ALA A 130 -21.77 20.65 0.71
CA ALA A 130 -21.70 19.24 1.11
C ALA A 130 -21.09 19.05 2.51
N LYS A 131 -20.06 19.84 2.86
CA LYS A 131 -19.43 19.82 4.20
C LYS A 131 -20.40 20.36 5.27
N ALA A 132 -21.17 21.40 4.95
CA ALA A 132 -22.21 21.94 5.84
C ALA A 132 -23.33 20.93 6.11
N LYS A 133 -23.86 20.26 5.08
CA LYS A 133 -24.89 19.20 5.23
C LYS A 133 -24.38 18.00 6.03
N ALA A 134 -23.10 17.63 5.86
CA ALA A 134 -22.49 16.55 6.62
C ALA A 134 -22.31 16.90 8.12
N ARG A 135 -21.92 18.14 8.44
CA ARG A 135 -21.83 18.61 9.82
C ARG A 135 -23.19 18.67 10.51
N ALA A 136 -24.21 19.24 9.86
CA ALA A 136 -25.56 19.29 10.40
C ALA A 136 -26.13 17.88 10.69
N LYS A 137 -25.85 16.89 9.81
CA LYS A 137 -26.27 15.50 10.03
C LYS A 137 -25.51 14.82 11.17
N ALA A 138 -24.24 15.18 11.38
CA ALA A 138 -23.43 14.65 12.48
C ALA A 138 -23.87 15.23 13.84
N GLU A 139 -24.16 16.52 13.90
CA GLU A 139 -24.67 17.21 15.10
C GLU A 139 -26.06 16.66 15.50
N ALA A 140 -26.99 16.51 14.56
CA ALA A 140 -28.30 15.91 14.83
C ALA A 140 -28.19 14.47 15.37
N LYS A 141 -27.20 13.68 14.90
CA LYS A 141 -26.96 12.31 15.38
C LYS A 141 -26.29 12.28 16.76
N ALA A 142 -25.48 13.28 17.09
CA ALA A 142 -24.85 13.43 18.40
C ALA A 142 -25.88 13.84 19.47
N GLU A 143 -26.78 14.78 19.16
CA GLU A 143 -27.87 15.17 20.07
C GLU A 143 -28.85 14.01 20.33
N ALA A 144 -29.18 13.22 19.30
CA ALA A 144 -30.03 12.04 19.46
C ALA A 144 -29.40 10.97 20.37
N LYS A 145 -28.07 10.80 20.34
CA LYS A 145 -27.35 9.88 21.23
C LYS A 145 -27.16 10.43 22.64
N GLY A 146 -27.03 11.74 22.82
CA GLY A 146 -26.93 12.39 24.13
C GLY A 146 -28.21 12.25 24.95
N LYS A 147 -29.38 12.37 24.31
CA LYS A 147 -30.69 12.21 24.98
C LYS A 147 -31.03 10.76 25.34
N ALA A 148 -30.41 9.77 24.71
CA ALA A 148 -30.64 8.34 25.00
C ALA A 148 -29.79 7.79 26.17
N ARG A 149 -28.85 8.58 26.72
CA ARG A 149 -27.93 8.14 27.79
C ARG A 149 -28.17 8.77 29.16
N ALA A 150 -29.20 9.61 29.31
CA ALA A 150 -29.55 10.22 30.59
C ALA A 150 -30.69 9.44 31.29
N LYS A 151 -30.30 8.49 32.15
CA LYS A 151 -31.03 7.73 33.21
C LYS A 151 -31.26 6.23 32.94
N PRO A 152 -31.16 5.33 33.96
CA PRO A 152 -30.61 5.50 35.32
C PRO A 152 -29.53 4.46 35.69
N GLU A 153 -28.45 4.89 36.33
CA GLU A 153 -27.65 4.03 37.21
C GLU A 153 -27.47 4.74 38.55
N ALA A 154 -28.38 4.43 39.48
CA ALA A 154 -28.23 4.68 40.89
C ALA A 154 -28.57 3.37 41.60
N LYS A 155 -27.54 2.61 41.99
CA LYS A 155 -27.44 1.67 43.14
C LYS A 155 -26.45 0.54 42.82
N ALA A 156 -25.27 0.58 43.43
CA ALA A 156 -24.61 -0.56 44.08
C ALA A 156 -23.17 -0.18 44.48
N LYS A 157 -22.99 0.27 45.73
CA LYS A 157 -21.70 0.31 46.43
C LYS A 157 -21.89 -0.30 47.82
N SER A 158 -21.25 -1.44 48.05
CA SER A 158 -20.86 -2.08 49.33
C SER A 158 -20.87 -3.60 49.05
N ALA A 159 -19.93 -4.44 49.41
CA ALA A 159 -18.89 -4.42 50.43
C ALA A 159 -17.88 -5.54 50.08
N ALA A 160 -16.67 -5.48 50.62
CA ALA A 160 -15.95 -6.60 51.25
C ALA A 160 -14.45 -6.31 51.31
N ALA A 161 -14.00 -5.89 52.49
CA ALA A 161 -12.61 -5.94 52.92
C ALA A 161 -12.51 -6.93 54.09
N LYS A 162 -11.58 -7.88 53.99
CA LYS A 162 -10.97 -8.74 55.05
C LYS A 162 -10.21 -9.87 54.32
N LYS A 163 -9.08 -10.45 54.76
CA LYS A 163 -8.00 -10.16 55.73
C LYS A 163 -7.02 -11.36 55.61
N ARG A 164 -5.74 -11.17 55.96
CA ARG A 164 -4.67 -12.16 56.31
C ARG A 164 -3.80 -12.72 55.16
N PRO A 165 -2.63 -13.31 55.46
CA PRO A 165 -1.51 -12.77 56.25
C PRO A 165 -0.13 -13.02 55.56
N ALA A 166 0.93 -12.44 56.15
CA ALA A 166 2.34 -12.73 55.83
C ALA A 166 2.78 -14.15 56.27
N PRO A 167 3.89 -14.66 55.70
CA PRO A 167 5.07 -14.99 56.51
C PRO A 167 6.38 -14.52 55.85
N GLU A 168 7.26 -13.88 56.60
CA GLU A 168 8.47 -14.41 57.26
C GLU A 168 9.70 -14.50 56.36
N SER A 169 10.74 -13.85 56.88
CA SER A 169 12.09 -13.69 56.39
C SER A 169 12.98 -14.83 56.88
N GLU A 170 13.84 -15.34 56.00
CA GLU A 170 15.10 -15.96 56.41
C GLU A 170 16.26 -15.39 55.59
N ALA A 171 17.41 -15.35 56.26
CA ALA A 171 18.56 -14.52 55.94
C ALA A 171 19.74 -15.33 55.38
N GLY A 172 20.46 -14.71 54.44
CA GLY A 172 21.90 -14.82 54.20
C GLY A 172 22.43 -16.00 53.36
N PRO A 173 23.71 -15.98 52.95
CA PRO A 173 24.73 -14.95 53.16
C PRO A 173 25.46 -14.48 51.89
N GLU A 174 26.32 -13.48 52.12
CA GLU A 174 27.23 -12.75 51.23
C GLU A 174 28.07 -13.57 50.24
N ALA A 175 28.27 -13.01 49.04
CA ALA A 175 29.43 -13.31 48.20
C ALA A 175 29.93 -12.07 47.44
N LYS A 176 31.01 -11.50 47.97
CA LYS A 176 32.19 -10.91 47.32
C LYS A 176 31.99 -10.16 45.97
N LYS A 177 32.02 -8.82 46.05
CA LYS A 177 32.30 -7.91 44.93
C LYS A 177 33.75 -8.05 44.47
N ALA A 178 33.95 -8.54 43.25
CA ALA A 178 35.19 -8.35 42.50
C ALA A 178 35.08 -7.08 41.65
N LYS A 179 36.02 -6.17 41.86
CA LYS A 179 36.19 -4.89 41.17
C LYS A 179 36.96 -5.20 39.88
N VAL A 180 36.31 -5.10 38.72
CA VAL A 180 36.98 -5.15 37.42
C VAL A 180 37.13 -3.73 36.90
N GLU A 181 38.38 -3.34 36.71
CA GLU A 181 38.82 -2.09 36.10
C GLU A 181 38.30 -2.00 34.66
N THR A 182 37.51 -0.97 34.40
CA THR A 182 37.11 -0.55 33.05
C THR A 182 38.31 0.08 32.35
N CYS A 183 38.80 -0.61 31.32
CA CYS A 183 39.72 -0.07 30.33
C CYS A 183 38.96 0.97 29.47
N ALA A 184 39.49 2.19 29.39
CA ALA A 184 38.92 3.28 28.60
C ALA A 184 38.94 2.93 27.10
N PRO A 185 37.83 3.11 26.35
CA PRO A 185 37.90 3.05 24.90
C PRO A 185 38.51 4.34 24.34
N ALA A 186 39.42 4.16 23.40
CA ALA A 186 40.05 5.23 22.63
C ALA A 186 38.99 6.09 21.93
N ALA A 187 39.25 7.40 21.93
CA ALA A 187 38.40 8.40 21.29
C ALA A 187 38.26 8.13 19.78
N GLU A 188 37.03 7.83 19.35
CA GLU A 188 36.66 7.93 17.94
C GLU A 188 36.63 9.41 17.50
N PRO A 189 36.88 9.70 16.21
CA PRO A 189 36.97 11.07 15.72
C PRO A 189 35.62 11.78 15.90
N MET A 190 35.65 12.97 16.49
CA MET A 190 34.47 13.85 16.55
C MET A 190 34.11 14.32 15.14
N GLU A 191 33.18 13.62 14.50
CA GLU A 191 32.43 14.15 13.35
C GLU A 191 31.42 15.18 13.87
N THR A 192 31.62 16.44 13.49
CA THR A 192 30.64 17.50 13.67
C THR A 192 29.50 17.29 12.67
N THR A 193 28.53 16.45 13.01
CA THR A 193 27.32 16.23 12.21
C THR A 193 26.19 17.11 12.70
N GLU A 194 25.90 18.20 12.01
CA GLU A 194 24.50 18.59 11.91
C GLU A 194 23.77 17.40 11.26
N ASP A 195 22.71 16.87 11.88
CA ASP A 195 21.81 15.86 11.30
C ASP A 195 20.66 16.62 10.61
N PRO A 196 20.85 17.17 9.39
CA PRO A 196 19.86 18.04 8.74
C PRO A 196 18.54 17.32 8.45
N LEU A 197 18.58 15.99 8.39
CA LEU A 197 17.42 15.14 8.12
C LEU A 197 16.74 14.64 9.40
N VAL A 198 17.35 14.82 10.57
CA VAL A 198 16.91 14.31 11.88
C VAL A 198 16.58 12.82 11.76
N LEU A 199 17.51 12.01 11.27
CA LEU A 199 17.26 10.61 10.95
C LEU A 199 17.12 9.73 12.18
N ALA A 200 17.77 10.08 13.31
CA ALA A 200 17.79 9.23 14.51
C ALA A 200 16.41 8.70 14.91
N PRO A 201 15.35 9.55 15.05
CA PRO A 201 14.04 9.10 15.51
C PRO A 201 13.31 8.20 14.51
N LEU A 202 13.70 8.19 13.23
CA LEU A 202 13.12 7.29 12.23
C LEU A 202 13.53 5.84 12.43
N PHE A 203 14.65 5.64 13.12
CA PHE A 203 15.25 4.35 13.41
C PHE A 203 15.14 3.95 14.89
N GLU A 204 14.55 4.79 15.74
CA GLU A 204 14.21 4.47 17.12
C GLU A 204 13.09 3.40 17.20
N GLY A 205 12.93 2.82 18.39
CA GLY A 205 12.04 1.69 18.67
C GLY A 205 12.82 0.39 18.86
N MET A 206 12.10 -0.70 19.12
CA MET A 206 12.71 -2.01 19.33
C MET A 206 13.24 -2.63 18.03
N GLY A 207 14.26 -3.49 18.17
CA GLY A 207 14.89 -4.23 17.06
C GLY A 207 16.19 -3.59 16.57
N HIS A 208 16.41 -3.65 15.25
CA HIS A 208 17.70 -3.38 14.60
C HIS A 208 17.77 -2.04 13.88
N GLY A 209 16.93 -1.07 14.27
CA GLY A 209 16.86 0.24 13.62
C GLY A 209 18.20 0.97 13.58
N ALA A 210 18.99 0.94 14.67
CA ALA A 210 20.32 1.55 14.71
C ALA A 210 21.30 0.98 13.67
N VAL A 211 21.23 -0.32 13.39
CA VAL A 211 22.04 -0.98 12.35
C VAL A 211 21.68 -0.39 10.98
N TRP A 212 20.38 -0.29 10.69
CA TRP A 212 19.90 0.28 9.44
C TRP A 212 20.19 1.77 9.31
N ARG A 213 20.15 2.54 10.40
CA ARG A 213 20.55 3.95 10.40
C ARG A 213 21.98 4.10 9.91
N ARG A 214 22.91 3.31 10.45
CA ARG A 214 24.33 3.35 10.05
C ARG A 214 24.52 3.07 8.57
N ILE A 215 23.74 2.15 8.01
CA ILE A 215 23.79 1.79 6.59
C ILE A 215 23.16 2.89 5.70
N LEU A 216 22.05 3.46 6.13
CA LEU A 216 21.21 4.31 5.28
C LEU A 216 21.44 5.81 5.43
N ALA A 217 21.94 6.28 6.58
CA ALA A 217 22.19 7.70 6.80
C ALA A 217 23.14 8.31 5.76
N PRO A 218 24.33 7.72 5.45
CA PRO A 218 25.22 8.28 4.44
C PRO A 218 24.58 8.39 3.05
N VAL A 219 23.72 7.42 2.70
CA VAL A 219 23.02 7.36 1.40
C VAL A 219 21.90 8.40 1.31
N LEU A 220 21.22 8.68 2.42
CA LEU A 220 20.16 9.67 2.48
C LEU A 220 20.74 11.09 2.52
N GLU A 221 21.78 11.32 3.31
CA GLU A 221 22.43 12.61 3.49
C GLU A 221 23.18 13.07 2.23
N ALA A 222 23.73 12.14 1.44
CA ALA A 222 24.35 12.45 0.16
C ALA A 222 23.36 12.95 -0.91
N GLN A 223 22.05 12.79 -0.71
CA GLN A 223 21.03 13.20 -1.66
C GLN A 223 20.50 14.59 -1.33
N SER A 224 20.84 15.59 -2.16
CA SER A 224 20.43 16.98 -1.98
C SER A 224 18.90 17.19 -1.90
N THR A 225 18.11 16.28 -2.47
CA THR A 225 16.63 16.35 -2.43
C THR A 225 16.01 15.62 -1.24
N ALA A 226 16.79 14.91 -0.40
CA ALA A 226 16.29 14.16 0.74
C ALA A 226 15.38 14.95 1.70
N PRO A 227 15.64 16.25 1.99
CA PRO A 227 14.74 17.04 2.83
C PRO A 227 13.28 17.03 2.34
N ASN A 228 13.04 16.95 1.04
CA ASN A 228 11.70 16.95 0.45
C ASN A 228 10.96 15.62 0.63
N PHE A 229 11.67 14.50 0.83
CA PHE A 229 11.09 13.16 0.89
C PHE A 229 11.08 12.56 2.30
N ILE A 230 12.08 12.90 3.12
CA ILE A 230 12.28 12.29 4.45
C ILE A 230 12.70 13.30 5.53
N GLY A 231 12.95 14.56 5.18
CA GLY A 231 13.27 15.61 6.14
C GLY A 231 12.12 15.95 7.09
N PRO A 232 12.40 16.59 8.23
CA PRO A 232 11.38 16.97 9.23
C PRO A 232 10.35 17.98 8.70
N SER A 233 10.74 18.77 7.69
CA SER A 233 9.90 19.79 7.04
C SER A 233 9.18 19.30 5.79
N ARG A 234 9.30 18.02 5.42
CA ARG A 234 8.67 17.46 4.21
C ARG A 234 7.14 17.68 4.24
N ASP A 235 6.52 17.68 3.06
CA ASP A 235 5.06 17.78 2.95
C ASP A 235 4.38 16.69 3.80
N LYS A 236 3.52 17.11 4.73
CA LYS A 236 2.80 16.23 5.68
C LYS A 236 1.81 15.28 5.00
N ARG A 237 1.50 15.53 3.72
CA ARG A 237 0.68 14.65 2.89
C ARG A 237 1.49 13.50 2.28
N ILE A 238 2.83 13.54 2.36
CA ILE A 238 3.68 12.41 1.99
C ILE A 238 3.44 11.27 2.96
N ILE A 239 3.18 10.10 2.39
CA ILE A 239 2.87 8.86 3.07
C ILE A 239 4.00 7.83 2.86
N PRO A 240 4.21 6.87 3.78
CA PRO A 240 3.59 6.79 5.11
C PRO A 240 3.97 8.01 5.96
N ILE A 241 3.41 8.16 7.17
CA ILE A 241 3.92 9.14 8.14
C ILE A 241 5.44 8.95 8.30
N ARG A 242 6.18 10.03 8.53
CA ARG A 242 7.65 10.07 8.37
C ARG A 242 8.33 9.01 9.22
N GLU A 243 7.91 8.88 10.46
CA GLU A 243 8.39 7.96 11.48
C GLU A 243 8.09 6.48 11.15
N LEU A 244 7.18 6.23 10.21
CA LEU A 244 6.84 4.90 9.74
C LEU A 244 7.65 4.46 8.51
N THR A 245 8.52 5.31 7.94
CA THR A 245 9.14 5.02 6.63
C THR A 245 9.98 3.73 6.60
N PHE A 246 10.68 3.40 7.68
CA PHE A 246 11.62 2.27 7.74
C PHE A 246 11.15 1.06 8.56
N GLN A 247 9.84 0.97 8.84
CA GLN A 247 9.31 -0.06 9.74
C GLN A 247 9.54 -1.49 9.22
N ALA A 248 9.59 -1.71 7.89
CA ALA A 248 9.90 -3.03 7.34
C ALA A 248 11.32 -3.55 7.69
N LEU A 249 12.27 -2.66 7.99
CA LEU A 249 13.68 -3.01 8.21
C LEU A 249 14.00 -3.31 9.68
N LYS A 250 13.35 -2.61 10.60
CA LYS A 250 13.62 -2.69 12.04
C LYS A 250 13.56 -4.11 12.64
N PRO A 251 12.68 -5.02 12.19
CA PRO A 251 12.59 -6.36 12.79
C PRO A 251 13.86 -7.22 12.71
N ASN A 252 14.73 -7.03 11.71
CA ASN A 252 15.90 -7.89 11.52
C ASN A 252 17.12 -7.09 11.00
N PRO A 253 18.35 -7.44 11.40
CA PRO A 253 19.55 -6.93 10.75
C PRO A 253 19.73 -7.57 9.36
N PRO A 254 20.64 -7.05 8.51
CA PRO A 254 20.85 -7.59 7.16
C PRO A 254 21.09 -9.11 7.12
N ALA A 255 21.82 -9.64 8.10
CA ALA A 255 22.20 -11.05 8.18
C ALA A 255 21.02 -12.03 8.41
N GLN A 256 19.89 -11.58 8.96
CA GLN A 256 18.76 -12.47 9.31
C GLN A 256 17.68 -12.54 8.22
N TRP A 257 17.74 -11.71 7.17
CA TRP A 257 16.80 -11.82 6.05
C TRP A 257 17.08 -13.06 5.20
N ARG A 258 16.02 -13.83 4.93
CA ARG A 258 16.04 -15.08 4.15
C ARG A 258 15.35 -14.91 2.80
N VAL A 259 14.28 -14.11 2.79
CA VAL A 259 13.48 -13.78 1.61
C VAL A 259 13.30 -12.26 1.55
N VAL A 260 13.53 -11.66 0.38
CA VAL A 260 13.31 -10.23 0.13
C VAL A 260 12.23 -10.06 -0.93
N SER A 261 11.21 -9.26 -0.65
CA SER A 261 10.17 -8.89 -1.60
C SER A 261 10.02 -7.38 -1.65
N PHE A 262 10.13 -6.81 -2.86
CA PHE A 262 9.92 -5.39 -3.10
C PHE A 262 8.55 -5.11 -3.72
N GLY A 263 7.71 -4.38 -2.99
CA GLY A 263 6.52 -3.71 -3.51
C GLY A 263 6.88 -2.48 -4.36
N GLN A 264 5.88 -1.84 -4.98
CA GLN A 264 6.13 -0.64 -5.80
C GLN A 264 6.23 0.62 -4.94
N SER A 265 5.14 0.97 -4.26
CA SER A 265 4.99 2.19 -3.47
C SER A 265 3.92 1.98 -2.38
N PRO A 266 3.86 2.85 -1.36
CA PRO A 266 2.83 2.75 -0.32
C PRO A 266 1.41 2.92 -0.90
N TYR A 267 0.41 2.42 -0.17
CA TYR A 267 -1.00 2.67 -0.50
C TYR A 267 -1.30 4.17 -0.47
N PRO A 268 -2.03 4.75 -1.46
CA PRO A 268 -2.27 6.19 -1.59
C PRO A 268 -3.30 6.75 -0.59
N ARG A 269 -3.29 6.24 0.65
CA ARG A 269 -4.13 6.61 1.78
C ARG A 269 -3.25 6.68 3.02
N ILE A 270 -3.33 7.80 3.73
CA ILE A 270 -2.50 8.03 4.92
C ILE A 270 -2.77 7.01 6.02
N GLU A 271 -4.01 6.56 6.13
CA GLU A 271 -4.46 5.56 7.09
C GLU A 271 -4.05 4.13 6.70
N SER A 272 -3.58 3.88 5.47
CA SER A 272 -3.16 2.55 5.02
C SER A 272 -1.64 2.35 4.99
N ALA A 273 -0.87 3.43 4.82
CA ALA A 273 0.58 3.34 4.62
C ALA A 273 1.32 3.21 5.96
N THR A 274 1.81 2.01 6.27
CA THR A 274 2.52 1.68 7.53
C THR A 274 4.04 1.61 7.41
N GLY A 275 4.59 1.75 6.19
CA GLY A 275 6.00 1.48 5.91
C GLY A 275 6.34 0.02 5.62
N ILE A 276 5.35 -0.88 5.69
CA ILE A 276 5.49 -2.30 5.35
C ILE A 276 4.74 -2.56 4.04
N ALA A 277 5.38 -3.19 3.06
CA ALA A 277 4.74 -3.49 1.79
C ALA A 277 3.56 -4.44 1.98
N HIS A 278 2.50 -4.23 1.19
CA HIS A 278 1.25 -5.01 1.23
C HIS A 278 0.42 -4.88 2.51
N PHE A 279 0.89 -4.19 3.55
CA PHE A 279 0.12 -3.98 4.77
C PHE A 279 -0.80 -2.77 4.63
N ASP A 280 -2.11 -3.02 4.69
CA ASP A 280 -3.16 -1.99 4.73
C ASP A 280 -3.82 -1.98 6.11
N ASP A 281 -3.23 -1.25 7.06
CA ASP A 281 -3.65 -1.28 8.45
C ASP A 281 -5.10 -0.81 8.66
N ASN A 282 -5.53 0.24 7.95
CA ASN A 282 -6.90 0.73 8.07
C ASN A 282 -7.93 -0.22 7.45
N ALA A 283 -7.64 -0.81 6.28
CA ALA A 283 -8.63 -1.67 5.63
C ALA A 283 -8.69 -3.07 6.25
N LEU A 284 -7.68 -3.52 7.00
CA LEU A 284 -7.59 -4.91 7.41
C LEU A 284 -7.28 -5.07 8.91
N LYS A 285 -8.31 -4.86 9.74
CA LYS A 285 -8.25 -5.06 11.20
C LYS A 285 -8.53 -6.49 11.65
N SER A 286 -9.30 -7.24 10.86
CA SER A 286 -9.66 -8.64 11.12
C SER A 286 -9.98 -9.34 9.79
N TRP A 287 -9.79 -10.66 9.75
CA TRP A 287 -10.21 -11.49 8.63
C TRP A 287 -11.73 -11.46 8.38
N ASP A 288 -12.51 -11.26 9.44
CA ASP A 288 -13.97 -11.20 9.37
C ASP A 288 -14.51 -9.91 8.79
N SER A 289 -13.66 -8.88 8.67
CA SER A 289 -14.10 -7.60 8.15
C SER A 289 -14.61 -7.75 6.71
N SER A 290 -15.68 -7.03 6.39
CA SER A 290 -16.18 -6.96 5.01
C SER A 290 -15.10 -6.44 4.05
N SER A 291 -14.16 -5.64 4.54
CA SER A 291 -13.02 -5.10 3.80
C SER A 291 -11.94 -6.14 3.46
N PHE A 292 -11.79 -7.25 4.18
CA PHE A 292 -10.89 -8.34 3.74
C PHE A 292 -11.23 -8.80 2.32
N GLY A 293 -12.53 -8.87 2.00
CA GLY A 293 -13.00 -9.21 0.66
C GLY A 293 -12.65 -8.17 -0.41
N SER A 294 -12.45 -6.89 -0.05
CA SER A 294 -12.15 -5.80 -0.99
C SER A 294 -10.65 -5.48 -1.10
N VAL A 295 -9.83 -5.85 -0.12
CA VAL A 295 -8.36 -5.73 -0.17
C VAL A 295 -7.78 -6.88 -1.00
N THR A 296 -7.81 -6.72 -2.33
CA THR A 296 -7.40 -7.76 -3.29
C THR A 296 -6.01 -8.33 -3.01
N THR A 297 -5.02 -7.48 -2.70
CA THR A 297 -3.65 -7.93 -2.41
C THR A 297 -3.61 -8.96 -1.29
N MET A 298 -4.17 -8.62 -0.12
CA MET A 298 -4.11 -9.50 1.03
C MET A 298 -5.01 -10.72 0.88
N ARG A 299 -6.18 -10.57 0.26
CA ARG A 299 -7.05 -11.70 -0.08
C ARG A 299 -6.30 -12.74 -0.93
N CYS A 300 -5.54 -12.29 -1.94
CA CYS A 300 -4.78 -13.19 -2.81
C CYS A 300 -3.57 -13.82 -2.11
N ILE A 301 -2.84 -13.06 -1.28
CA ILE A 301 -1.75 -13.58 -0.45
C ILE A 301 -2.28 -14.65 0.52
N MET A 302 -3.29 -14.33 1.33
CA MET A 302 -3.84 -15.30 2.28
C MET A 302 -4.44 -16.52 1.60
N LYS A 303 -5.14 -16.34 0.48
CA LYS A 303 -5.65 -17.48 -0.29
C LYS A 303 -4.53 -18.39 -0.77
N ALA A 304 -3.46 -17.85 -1.35
CA ALA A 304 -2.32 -18.64 -1.79
C ALA A 304 -1.60 -19.34 -0.60
N ALA A 305 -1.51 -18.69 0.56
CA ALA A 305 -0.93 -19.28 1.77
C ALA A 305 -1.77 -20.46 2.27
N LEU A 306 -3.10 -20.30 2.34
CA LEU A 306 -4.02 -21.36 2.72
C LEU A 306 -4.03 -22.50 1.69
N MET A 307 -3.91 -22.21 0.40
CA MET A 307 -3.75 -23.24 -0.64
C MET A 307 -2.47 -24.05 -0.43
N SER A 308 -1.36 -23.40 -0.06
CA SER A 308 -0.10 -24.07 0.25
C SER A 308 -0.21 -24.94 1.51
N LYS A 309 -0.76 -24.40 2.61
CA LYS A 309 -0.81 -25.09 3.92
C LYS A 309 -1.92 -26.15 4.01
N PHE A 310 -3.14 -25.79 3.62
CA PHE A 310 -4.34 -26.62 3.80
C PHE A 310 -4.84 -27.28 2.53
N LYS A 311 -4.11 -27.14 1.41
CA LYS A 311 -4.42 -27.76 0.10
C LYS A 311 -5.83 -27.45 -0.42
N ILE A 312 -6.37 -26.28 -0.07
CA ILE A 312 -7.68 -25.83 -0.53
C ILE A 312 -7.64 -25.51 -2.04
N PRO A 313 -8.76 -25.63 -2.77
CA PRO A 313 -8.80 -25.32 -4.19
C PRO A 313 -8.73 -23.82 -4.48
N LYS A 314 -8.20 -23.45 -5.65
CA LYS A 314 -8.21 -22.05 -6.13
C LYS A 314 -9.65 -21.49 -6.22
N THR A 315 -10.68 -22.31 -6.34
CA THR A 315 -12.07 -21.86 -6.45
C THR A 315 -12.68 -21.40 -5.12
N THR A 316 -12.02 -21.67 -3.98
CA THR A 316 -12.47 -21.27 -2.63
C THR A 316 -12.80 -19.78 -2.56
N LYS A 317 -13.98 -19.47 -2.02
CA LYS A 317 -14.56 -18.12 -1.97
C LYS A 317 -14.26 -17.44 -0.63
N VAL A 318 -14.37 -16.11 -0.60
CA VAL A 318 -14.05 -15.30 0.60
C VAL A 318 -14.75 -15.76 1.88
N PRO A 319 -16.06 -16.09 1.90
CA PRO A 319 -16.71 -16.57 3.12
C PRO A 319 -16.08 -17.86 3.67
N GLU A 320 -15.70 -18.76 2.77
CA GLU A 320 -15.04 -20.03 3.13
C GLU A 320 -13.60 -19.79 3.59
N LEU A 321 -12.86 -18.86 2.96
CA LEU A 321 -11.54 -18.45 3.43
C LEU A 321 -11.60 -17.91 4.86
N ARG A 322 -12.59 -17.08 5.20
CA ARG A 322 -12.77 -16.58 6.57
C ARG A 322 -13.03 -17.71 7.56
N LYS A 323 -13.92 -18.64 7.20
CA LYS A 323 -14.20 -19.83 8.03
C LYS A 323 -12.92 -20.63 8.28
N LEU A 324 -12.09 -20.83 7.25
CA LEU A 324 -10.83 -21.55 7.36
C LEU A 324 -9.81 -20.81 8.24
N LEU A 325 -9.68 -19.49 8.09
CA LEU A 325 -8.80 -18.68 8.93
C LEU A 325 -9.19 -18.83 10.41
N HIS A 326 -10.48 -18.71 10.72
CA HIS A 326 -10.98 -18.86 12.08
C HIS A 326 -10.83 -20.29 12.61
N SER A 327 -11.27 -21.31 11.85
CA SER A 327 -11.29 -22.69 12.32
C SER A 327 -9.90 -23.28 12.57
N ASN A 328 -8.88 -22.74 11.90
CA ASN A 328 -7.49 -23.17 12.06
C ASN A 328 -6.71 -22.26 13.01
N GLY A 329 -7.35 -21.27 13.65
CA GLY A 329 -6.67 -20.32 14.54
C GLY A 329 -5.57 -19.53 13.84
N VAL A 330 -5.75 -19.17 12.56
CA VAL A 330 -4.78 -18.35 11.83
C VAL A 330 -4.78 -16.95 12.43
N VAL A 331 -3.60 -16.50 12.87
CA VAL A 331 -3.44 -15.23 13.58
C VAL A 331 -3.95 -14.04 12.76
N GLY A 332 -4.37 -12.98 13.47
CA GLY A 332 -4.91 -11.78 12.85
C GLY A 332 -3.93 -11.05 11.92
N PRO A 333 -4.39 -10.10 11.10
CA PRO A 333 -3.56 -9.44 10.08
C PRO A 333 -2.27 -8.80 10.62
N ALA A 334 -2.33 -8.07 11.74
CA ALA A 334 -1.16 -7.42 12.32
C ALA A 334 -0.12 -8.45 12.79
N GLU A 335 -0.58 -9.47 13.52
CA GLU A 335 0.27 -10.56 13.99
C GLU A 335 0.81 -11.42 12.84
N TRP A 336 0.06 -11.55 11.74
CA TRP A 336 0.54 -12.20 10.52
C TRP A 336 1.78 -11.49 9.97
N PHE A 337 1.74 -10.15 9.84
CA PHE A 337 2.92 -9.40 9.40
C PHE A 337 4.09 -9.56 10.38
N GLN A 338 3.81 -9.60 11.68
CA GLN A 338 4.82 -9.86 12.70
C GLN A 338 5.50 -11.20 12.44
N ALA A 339 4.71 -12.26 12.28
CA ALA A 339 5.20 -13.60 12.05
C ALA A 339 6.01 -13.70 10.76
N ILE A 340 5.58 -13.06 9.67
CA ILE A 340 6.30 -13.07 8.40
C ILE A 340 7.64 -12.33 8.51
N LEU A 341 7.67 -11.16 9.15
CA LEU A 341 8.91 -10.41 9.37
C LEU A 341 9.86 -11.18 10.30
N SER A 342 9.35 -11.76 11.39
CA SER A 342 10.14 -12.53 12.37
C SER A 342 10.74 -13.81 11.78
N GLN A 343 10.08 -14.40 10.79
CA GLN A 343 10.61 -15.56 10.07
C GLN A 343 11.68 -15.20 9.02
N GLY A 344 12.06 -13.92 8.91
CA GLY A 344 13.12 -13.45 8.00
C GLY A 344 12.62 -13.10 6.60
N VAL A 345 11.36 -12.68 6.44
CA VAL A 345 10.81 -12.20 5.15
C VAL A 345 10.70 -10.67 5.16
N LEU A 346 11.54 -10.00 4.37
CA LEU A 346 11.49 -8.55 4.19
C LEU A 346 10.38 -8.16 3.20
N LEU A 347 9.44 -7.32 3.65
CA LEU A 347 8.36 -6.75 2.84
C LEU A 347 8.50 -5.22 2.76
N MET A 348 9.27 -4.73 1.79
CA MET A 348 9.60 -3.31 1.64
C MET A 348 9.11 -2.76 0.30
N ASN A 349 8.74 -1.48 0.20
CA ASN A 349 8.42 -0.88 -1.11
C ASN A 349 9.69 -0.29 -1.76
N ALA A 350 9.80 -0.39 -3.09
CA ALA A 350 10.89 0.20 -3.85
C ALA A 350 10.88 1.75 -3.79
N ALA A 351 9.70 2.36 -3.81
CA ALA A 351 9.50 3.72 -3.32
C ALA A 351 9.02 3.64 -1.87
N CYS A 352 9.80 4.15 -0.91
CA CYS A 352 9.40 4.10 0.50
C CYS A 352 8.36 5.17 0.87
N THR A 353 8.19 6.18 0.01
CA THR A 353 7.19 7.24 0.20
C THR A 353 6.37 7.48 -1.06
N LEU A 354 5.25 8.19 -0.92
CA LEU A 354 4.43 8.67 -2.02
C LEU A 354 3.75 9.98 -1.62
N ARG A 355 3.67 10.95 -2.53
CA ARG A 355 2.88 12.17 -2.34
C ARG A 355 1.55 12.12 -3.10
N PRO A 356 0.56 12.94 -2.73
CA PRO A 356 -0.66 13.09 -3.52
C PRO A 356 -0.34 13.60 -4.92
N SER A 357 -1.11 13.16 -5.93
CA SER A 357 -0.75 13.46 -7.31
C SER A 357 -1.06 14.89 -7.77
N GLU A 358 -1.92 15.64 -7.07
CA GLU A 358 -2.17 17.09 -7.25
C GLU A 358 -2.03 17.65 -8.68
N GLY A 359 -2.76 17.04 -9.62
CA GLY A 359 -2.79 17.49 -11.02
C GLY A 359 -1.73 16.86 -11.94
N GLN A 360 -0.79 16.10 -11.37
CA GLN A 360 0.12 15.23 -12.10
C GLN A 360 -0.47 13.82 -12.26
N ARG A 361 0.05 13.08 -13.25
CA ARG A 361 -0.38 11.69 -13.44
C ARG A 361 0.17 10.85 -12.31
N ALA A 362 -0.64 9.95 -11.75
CA ALA A 362 -0.23 9.11 -10.62
C ALA A 362 1.07 8.33 -10.90
N GLY A 363 1.28 7.87 -12.13
CA GLY A 363 2.51 7.19 -12.53
C GLY A 363 3.77 8.07 -12.51
N GLU A 364 3.66 9.37 -12.80
CA GLU A 364 4.79 10.31 -12.75
C GLU A 364 5.24 10.52 -11.31
N VAL A 365 4.27 10.65 -10.39
CA VAL A 365 4.53 10.81 -8.97
C VAL A 365 5.19 9.57 -8.38
N VAL A 366 4.70 8.38 -8.75
CA VAL A 366 5.34 7.12 -8.33
C VAL A 366 6.77 7.04 -8.88
N GLN A 367 7.00 7.45 -10.13
CA GLN A 367 8.32 7.42 -10.75
C GLN A 367 9.32 8.36 -10.06
N GLU A 368 8.90 9.57 -9.69
CA GLU A 368 9.72 10.53 -8.94
C GLU A 368 10.21 9.91 -7.62
N HIS A 369 9.30 9.31 -6.85
CA HIS A 369 9.66 8.66 -5.60
C HIS A 369 10.51 7.39 -5.83
N LEU A 370 10.27 6.61 -6.88
CA LEU A 370 11.12 5.46 -7.22
C LEU A 370 12.57 5.89 -7.51
N ILE A 371 12.76 6.99 -8.23
CA ILE A 371 14.10 7.52 -8.53
C ILE A 371 14.81 7.94 -7.24
N PHE A 372 14.14 8.71 -6.38
CA PHE A 372 14.72 9.14 -5.10
C PHE A 372 15.10 7.96 -4.19
N TRP A 373 14.23 6.94 -4.09
CA TRP A 373 14.49 5.81 -3.19
C TRP A 373 15.45 4.77 -3.77
N GLN A 374 15.81 4.85 -5.05
CA GLN A 374 16.65 3.85 -5.69
C GLN A 374 18.01 3.64 -4.99
N PRO A 375 18.80 4.68 -4.62
CA PRO A 375 20.06 4.47 -3.89
C PRO A 375 19.87 3.77 -2.54
N VAL A 376 18.76 4.04 -1.85
CA VAL A 376 18.41 3.41 -0.57
C VAL A 376 18.11 1.92 -0.77
N ILE A 377 17.33 1.56 -1.79
CA ILE A 377 17.05 0.16 -2.12
C ILE A 377 18.33 -0.59 -2.50
N GLN A 378 19.24 0.06 -3.24
CA GLN A 378 20.54 -0.51 -3.56
C GLN A 378 21.38 -0.74 -2.30
N ALA A 379 21.39 0.19 -1.35
CA ALA A 379 22.10 0.07 -0.09
C ALA A 379 21.55 -1.06 0.79
N VAL A 380 20.22 -1.19 0.89
CA VAL A 380 19.57 -2.30 1.60
C VAL A 380 19.96 -3.64 0.99
N ALA A 381 19.85 -3.78 -0.34
CA ALA A 381 20.20 -5.02 -1.02
C ALA A 381 21.70 -5.34 -0.88
N SER A 382 22.58 -4.33 -0.98
CA SER A 382 24.03 -4.51 -0.83
C SER A 382 24.38 -4.97 0.58
N ALA A 383 23.85 -4.33 1.63
CA ALA A 383 24.10 -4.74 3.01
C ALA A 383 23.67 -6.19 3.29
N ILE A 384 22.54 -6.63 2.73
CA ILE A 384 22.09 -8.03 2.85
C ILE A 384 23.06 -8.98 2.15
N LEU A 385 23.51 -8.64 0.94
CA LEU A 385 24.42 -9.48 0.16
C LEU A 385 25.83 -9.51 0.73
N GLU A 386 26.32 -8.42 1.31
CA GLU A 386 27.59 -8.36 2.04
C GLU A 386 27.58 -9.36 3.20
N GLU A 387 26.52 -9.37 4.01
CA GLU A 387 26.38 -10.35 5.10
C GLU A 387 26.23 -11.78 4.57
N CYS A 388 25.52 -11.97 3.44
CA CYS A 388 25.45 -13.27 2.78
C CYS A 388 26.83 -13.75 2.30
N GLN A 389 27.66 -12.86 1.74
CA GLN A 389 29.01 -13.19 1.29
C GLN A 389 29.92 -13.57 2.46
N LYS A 390 29.94 -12.75 3.52
CA LYS A 390 30.72 -13.00 4.74
C LYS A 390 30.36 -14.35 5.38
N SER A 391 29.07 -14.67 5.45
CA SER A 391 28.56 -15.91 6.05
C SER A 391 28.45 -17.09 5.07
N LYS A 392 28.83 -16.91 3.80
CA LYS A 392 28.63 -17.88 2.71
C LYS A 392 27.18 -18.40 2.62
N ARG A 393 26.22 -17.54 2.96
CA ARG A 393 24.79 -17.84 2.97
C ARG A 393 24.15 -17.45 1.63
N SER A 394 23.11 -18.20 1.25
CA SER A 394 22.28 -17.85 0.09
C SER A 394 21.15 -16.88 0.48
N ILE A 395 20.46 -16.33 -0.52
CA ILE A 395 19.30 -15.44 -0.29
C ILE A 395 18.26 -15.65 -1.39
N ILE A 396 16.98 -15.46 -1.05
CA ILE A 396 15.88 -15.50 -2.02
C ILE A 396 15.36 -14.09 -2.25
N PHE A 397 15.19 -13.71 -3.51
CA PHE A 397 14.43 -12.52 -3.90
C PHE A 397 13.15 -12.92 -4.64
N ALA A 398 12.01 -12.51 -4.12
CA ALA A 398 10.68 -12.76 -4.69
C ALA A 398 10.16 -11.50 -5.41
N TRP A 399 9.84 -11.65 -6.70
CA TRP A 399 9.46 -10.55 -7.59
C TRP A 399 8.01 -10.69 -8.04
N TRP A 400 7.10 -9.97 -7.40
CA TRP A 400 5.66 -10.04 -7.67
C TRP A 400 5.20 -8.99 -8.71
N GLY A 401 5.35 -9.35 -9.97
CA GLY A 401 4.88 -8.63 -11.15
C GLY A 401 5.81 -7.54 -11.68
N ALA A 402 5.35 -6.87 -12.74
CA ALA A 402 6.21 -6.05 -13.62
C ALA A 402 7.01 -4.97 -12.89
N GLU A 403 6.44 -4.29 -11.89
CA GLU A 403 7.13 -3.22 -11.16
C GLU A 403 8.28 -3.75 -10.30
N SER A 404 8.09 -4.89 -9.63
CA SER A 404 9.18 -5.55 -8.90
C SER A 404 10.29 -6.03 -9.84
N LEU A 405 9.94 -6.49 -11.06
CA LEU A 405 10.92 -6.88 -12.08
C LEU A 405 11.72 -5.70 -12.63
N LYS A 406 11.16 -4.48 -12.66
CA LYS A 406 11.95 -3.28 -12.96
C LYS A 406 12.99 -3.03 -11.88
N THR A 407 12.62 -3.20 -10.60
CA THR A 407 13.56 -3.10 -9.47
C THR A 407 14.67 -4.15 -9.58
N LYS A 408 14.30 -5.41 -9.90
CA LYS A 408 15.27 -6.49 -10.20
C LYS A 408 16.28 -6.05 -11.26
N ARG A 409 15.85 -5.54 -12.41
CA ARG A 409 16.75 -5.12 -13.51
C ARG A 409 17.74 -4.03 -13.09
N VAL A 410 17.33 -3.12 -12.19
CA VAL A 410 18.23 -2.12 -11.63
C VAL A 410 19.26 -2.79 -10.73
N LEU A 411 18.82 -3.66 -9.82
CA LEU A 411 19.70 -4.37 -8.89
C LEU A 411 20.65 -5.34 -9.60
N ASP A 412 20.23 -6.00 -10.67
CA ASP A 412 21.07 -6.85 -11.53
C ASP A 412 22.31 -6.08 -12.00
N LYS A 413 22.12 -4.83 -12.43
CA LYS A 413 23.19 -3.99 -12.98
C LYS A 413 24.04 -3.28 -11.93
N THR A 414 23.49 -3.03 -10.75
CA THR A 414 24.10 -2.10 -9.77
C THR A 414 24.56 -2.76 -8.49
N VAL A 415 23.96 -3.90 -8.13
CA VAL A 415 24.17 -4.58 -6.85
C VAL A 415 24.56 -6.04 -7.07
N PHE A 416 23.73 -6.87 -7.69
CA PHE A 416 24.01 -8.31 -7.80
C PHE A 416 25.32 -8.62 -8.54
N ALA A 417 25.67 -7.81 -9.56
CA ALA A 417 26.95 -7.93 -10.26
C ALA A 417 28.19 -7.73 -9.36
N LYS A 418 28.05 -7.05 -8.21
CA LYS A 418 29.14 -6.84 -7.23
C LYS A 418 29.33 -8.04 -6.28
N PHE A 419 28.37 -8.96 -6.24
CA PHE A 419 28.39 -10.13 -5.36
C PHE A 419 28.26 -11.44 -6.15
N PRO A 420 29.16 -11.72 -7.10
CA PRO A 420 29.06 -12.90 -7.97
C PRO A 420 29.11 -14.23 -7.20
N ASP A 421 29.76 -14.25 -6.04
CA ASP A 421 29.89 -15.45 -5.20
C ASP A 421 28.68 -15.71 -4.30
N VAL A 422 27.76 -14.75 -4.18
CA VAL A 422 26.54 -14.94 -3.38
C VAL A 422 25.49 -15.65 -4.22
N LYS A 423 25.06 -16.83 -3.77
CA LYS A 423 24.01 -17.58 -4.42
C LYS A 423 22.64 -16.92 -4.18
N VAL A 424 22.18 -16.17 -5.17
CA VAL A 424 20.86 -15.52 -5.17
C VAL A 424 19.84 -16.36 -5.94
N ARG A 425 18.74 -16.75 -5.30
CA ARG A 425 17.59 -17.38 -5.98
C ARG A 425 16.53 -16.33 -6.27
N HIS A 426 16.26 -16.09 -7.55
CA HIS A 426 15.16 -15.24 -7.98
C HIS A 426 13.90 -16.08 -8.20
N ILE A 427 12.78 -15.66 -7.61
CA ILE A 427 11.46 -16.28 -7.82
C ILE A 427 10.51 -15.20 -8.34
N GLU A 428 10.11 -15.33 -9.60
CA GLU A 428 9.19 -14.39 -10.24
C GLU A 428 7.75 -14.91 -10.13
N HIS A 429 6.81 -14.03 -9.82
CA HIS A 429 5.40 -14.38 -9.72
C HIS A 429 4.50 -13.24 -10.18
N LYS A 430 3.20 -13.54 -10.30
CA LYS A 430 2.18 -12.54 -10.65
C LYS A 430 2.03 -11.50 -9.53
N ASN A 431 1.53 -10.31 -9.87
CA ASN A 431 1.25 -9.27 -8.88
C ASN A 431 -0.09 -9.56 -8.17
N PRO A 432 -0.14 -9.63 -6.83
CA PRO A 432 -1.36 -9.95 -6.08
C PRO A 432 -2.43 -8.85 -6.16
N ALA A 433 -2.05 -7.59 -6.38
CA ALA A 433 -2.99 -6.48 -6.54
C ALA A 433 -3.60 -6.39 -7.95
N ALA A 434 -2.78 -6.61 -8.98
CA ALA A 434 -3.18 -6.40 -10.38
C ALA A 434 -3.79 -7.65 -11.05
N MET A 435 -3.36 -8.85 -10.64
CA MET A 435 -3.72 -10.11 -11.31
C MET A 435 -4.80 -10.92 -10.59
N TYR A 436 -5.32 -10.41 -9.46
CA TYR A 436 -6.38 -11.05 -8.67
C TYR A 436 -6.06 -12.54 -8.39
N ASP A 437 -7.04 -13.42 -8.53
CA ASP A 437 -6.90 -14.86 -8.30
C ASP A 437 -5.85 -15.53 -9.19
N SER A 438 -5.35 -14.90 -10.26
CA SER A 438 -4.23 -15.45 -11.03
C SER A 438 -2.94 -15.51 -10.22
N PHE A 439 -2.82 -14.73 -9.14
CA PHE A 439 -1.75 -14.88 -8.15
C PHE A 439 -1.74 -16.28 -7.49
N CYS A 440 -2.89 -16.94 -7.45
CA CYS A 440 -3.05 -18.28 -6.88
C CYS A 440 -2.86 -19.40 -7.93
N ASP A 441 -2.42 -19.07 -9.14
CA ASP A 441 -2.14 -20.08 -10.17
C ASP A 441 -0.92 -20.94 -9.80
N PRO A 442 -0.90 -22.22 -10.21
CA PRO A 442 0.28 -23.05 -10.05
C PRO A 442 1.45 -22.56 -10.94
N PRO A 443 2.70 -22.81 -10.51
CA PRO A 443 3.05 -23.33 -9.19
C PRO A 443 2.79 -22.29 -8.08
N ASN A 444 2.34 -22.74 -6.91
CA ASN A 444 2.07 -21.84 -5.79
C ASN A 444 3.37 -21.15 -5.34
N ILE A 445 3.34 -19.82 -5.24
CA ILE A 445 4.51 -19.02 -4.88
C ILE A 445 5.14 -19.39 -3.54
N PHE A 446 4.33 -19.72 -2.54
CA PHE A 446 4.81 -20.05 -1.20
C PHE A 446 5.42 -21.45 -1.16
N ASP A 447 4.88 -22.40 -1.93
CA ASP A 447 5.50 -23.71 -2.14
C ASP A 447 6.86 -23.55 -2.86
N CYS A 448 6.94 -22.68 -3.87
CA CYS A 448 8.19 -22.36 -4.56
C CYS A 448 9.24 -21.75 -3.63
N ILE A 449 8.85 -20.81 -2.77
CA ILE A 449 9.76 -20.18 -1.80
C ILE A 449 10.23 -21.22 -0.77
N ASN A 450 9.33 -22.01 -0.19
CA ASN A 450 9.70 -23.01 0.80
C ASN A 450 10.56 -24.15 0.21
N LYS A 451 10.32 -24.52 -1.06
CA LYS A 451 11.21 -25.41 -1.80
C LYS A 451 12.61 -24.81 -1.95
N ALA A 452 12.71 -23.53 -2.32
CA ALA A 452 13.99 -22.84 -2.43
C ALA A 452 14.71 -22.72 -1.09
N ILE A 453 14.00 -22.47 0.01
CA ILE A 453 14.56 -22.45 1.36
C ILE A 453 15.23 -23.78 1.70
N LYS A 454 14.55 -24.90 1.41
CA LYS A 454 15.10 -26.24 1.62
C LYS A 454 16.34 -26.50 0.74
N GLU A 455 16.27 -26.20 -0.55
CA GLU A 455 17.39 -26.37 -1.49
C GLU A 455 18.63 -25.55 -1.13
N LEU A 456 18.42 -24.34 -0.58
CA LEU A 456 19.47 -23.41 -0.19
C LEU A 456 19.90 -23.56 1.27
N LYS A 457 19.30 -24.49 2.02
CA LYS A 457 19.56 -24.72 3.45
C LYS A 457 19.40 -23.44 4.29
N LEU A 458 18.36 -22.65 4.02
CA LEU A 458 18.09 -21.39 4.73
C LEU A 458 17.32 -21.58 6.03
N GLY A 459 17.32 -22.77 6.64
CA GLY A 459 16.54 -23.11 7.84
C GLY A 459 15.13 -23.62 7.53
N GLU A 460 14.22 -23.53 8.51
CA GLU A 460 12.86 -24.09 8.45
C GLU A 460 11.95 -23.39 7.43
N PRO A 461 11.03 -24.09 6.75
CA PRO A 461 10.06 -23.46 5.86
C PRO A 461 9.33 -22.28 6.51
N ILE A 462 9.03 -21.24 5.73
CA ILE A 462 8.19 -20.13 6.22
C ILE A 462 6.76 -20.65 6.38
N ASP A 463 6.18 -20.47 7.55
CA ASP A 463 4.75 -20.59 7.77
C ASP A 463 4.05 -19.31 7.29
N TRP A 464 3.43 -19.41 6.11
CA TRP A 464 2.71 -18.31 5.46
C TRP A 464 1.28 -18.14 5.98
N ALA A 465 0.79 -19.06 6.80
CA ALA A 465 -0.50 -18.96 7.48
C ALA A 465 -0.33 -19.37 8.96
N PRO A 466 0.49 -18.61 9.72
CA PRO A 466 0.81 -18.91 11.10
C PRO A 466 -0.46 -18.96 11.94
N ILE A 467 -0.47 -19.90 12.88
CA ILE A 467 -1.58 -20.13 13.79
C ILE A 467 -1.19 -19.67 15.21
N ASP A 468 -2.15 -19.62 16.10
CA ASP A 468 -1.92 -19.33 17.52
C ASP A 468 -0.77 -20.20 18.08
N GLY A 469 0.13 -19.58 18.83
CA GLY A 469 1.32 -20.25 19.38
C GLY A 469 2.56 -20.25 18.45
N TRP A 470 2.50 -19.62 17.27
CA TRP A 470 3.65 -19.56 16.34
C TRP A 470 4.93 -19.00 16.98
N LYS A 471 4.83 -18.12 17.97
CA LYS A 471 5.96 -17.55 18.71
C LYS A 471 6.78 -18.62 19.42
N THR A 472 6.10 -19.52 20.13
CA THR A 472 6.73 -20.67 20.80
C THR A 472 7.39 -21.60 19.79
N THR A 473 6.76 -21.82 18.64
CA THR A 473 7.36 -22.64 17.55
C THR A 473 8.66 -22.07 17.01
N LEU A 474 8.81 -20.74 17.01
CA LEU A 474 10.05 -20.07 16.60
C LEU A 474 11.06 -19.92 17.76
N GLY A 475 10.77 -20.46 18.95
CA GLY A 475 11.61 -20.28 20.14
C GLY A 475 11.71 -18.81 20.59
N LEU A 476 10.72 -17.99 20.23
CA LEU A 476 10.63 -16.58 20.62
C LEU A 476 9.96 -16.51 22.00
N ASP A 477 10.64 -16.98 23.05
CA ASP A 477 10.18 -16.82 24.44
C ASP A 477 10.18 -15.34 24.87
N THR A 478 10.96 -14.49 24.19
CA THR A 478 11.01 -13.02 24.34
C THR A 478 10.16 -12.28 23.31
N ALA A 479 9.04 -12.86 22.86
CA ALA A 479 8.14 -12.23 21.90
C ALA A 479 7.54 -10.87 22.33
N GLU A 480 7.88 -10.38 23.52
CA GLU A 480 7.76 -8.98 23.93
C GLU A 480 8.50 -8.03 22.97
N GLU A 481 9.69 -8.37 22.46
CA GLU A 481 10.53 -7.45 21.68
C GLU A 481 10.00 -7.18 20.25
N MET A 482 9.44 -8.19 19.58
CA MET A 482 8.87 -8.04 18.22
C MET A 482 7.35 -7.83 18.25
N GLY A 483 6.66 -8.26 19.31
CA GLY A 483 5.21 -8.08 19.49
C GLY A 483 4.85 -6.63 19.71
N ALA A 484 5.61 -5.94 20.56
CA ALA A 484 5.38 -4.53 20.76
C ALA A 484 5.82 -3.69 19.55
N PHE A 485 6.66 -4.17 18.62
CA PHE A 485 7.04 -3.41 17.42
C PHE A 485 5.84 -3.06 16.51
N LEU A 486 4.97 -4.02 16.19
CA LEU A 486 3.81 -3.77 15.32
C LEU A 486 2.68 -3.06 16.07
N ALA A 487 2.52 -3.33 17.36
CA ALA A 487 1.63 -2.56 18.22
C ALA A 487 2.08 -1.09 18.30
N GLU A 488 3.36 -0.83 18.53
CA GLU A 488 3.99 0.49 18.52
C GLU A 488 3.84 1.16 17.15
N THR A 489 4.04 0.41 16.06
CA THR A 489 3.78 0.91 14.69
C THR A 489 2.33 1.37 14.53
N GLN A 490 1.36 0.57 14.98
CA GLN A 490 -0.07 0.92 14.90
C GLN A 490 -0.44 2.08 15.84
N GLU A 491 0.13 2.13 17.04
CA GLU A 491 -0.07 3.20 18.02
C GLU A 491 0.51 4.52 17.52
N LEU A 492 1.74 4.50 17.00
CA LEU A 492 2.40 5.65 16.37
C LEU A 492 1.60 6.15 15.16
N HIS A 493 1.09 5.23 14.34
CA HIS A 493 0.23 5.56 13.22
C HIS A 493 -1.07 6.23 13.69
N LYS A 494 -1.74 5.65 14.70
CA LYS A 494 -2.98 6.18 15.28
C LYS A 494 -2.78 7.55 15.92
N ALA A 495 -1.74 7.72 16.75
CA ALA A 495 -1.39 8.97 17.40
C ALA A 495 -1.12 10.08 16.37
N SER A 496 -0.38 9.74 15.31
CA SER A 496 -0.09 10.66 14.21
C SER A 496 -1.34 11.06 13.42
N LEU A 497 -2.24 10.11 13.13
CA LEU A 497 -3.53 10.41 12.49
C LEU A 497 -4.39 11.34 13.36
N THR A 498 -4.44 11.10 14.67
CA THR A 498 -5.15 11.99 15.61
C THR A 498 -4.58 13.41 15.58
N LEU A 499 -3.24 13.55 15.57
CA LEU A 499 -2.60 14.87 15.48
C LEU A 499 -2.90 15.58 14.15
N ILE A 500 -2.82 14.86 13.04
CA ILE A 500 -3.06 15.40 11.69
C ILE A 500 -4.51 15.84 11.55
N TRP A 501 -5.48 14.99 11.92
CA TRP A 501 -6.90 15.33 11.85
C TRP A 501 -7.29 16.40 12.85
N GLY A 502 -6.69 16.41 14.05
CA GLY A 502 -6.88 17.48 15.03
C GLY A 502 -6.42 18.85 14.51
N LYS A 503 -5.28 18.91 13.80
CA LYS A 503 -4.79 20.14 13.17
C LYS A 503 -5.64 20.56 11.97
N LEU A 504 -6.08 19.61 11.14
CA LEU A 504 -6.96 19.88 9.99
C LEU A 504 -8.40 20.28 10.38
N ALA A 505 -8.85 19.96 11.60
CA ALA A 505 -10.16 20.37 12.09
C ALA A 505 -10.18 21.79 12.70
N LYS A 506 -9.00 22.31 13.09
CA LYS A 506 -8.81 23.63 13.71
C LYS A 506 -8.44 24.75 12.72
N GLY A 507 -8.07 24.40 11.49
CA GLY A 507 -7.90 25.33 10.35
C GLY A 507 -9.02 25.17 9.35
#